data_AF-A0A2E6KTD6-F1
#
_entry.id   AF-A0A2E6KTD6-F1
#
_cell.length_a   1.000
_cell.length_b   1.000
_cell.length_c   1.000
_cell.angle_alpha   90.00
_cell.angle_beta   90.00
_cell.angle_gamma   90.00
#
_symmetry.space_group_name_H-M   'P 1'
#
loop_
_entity.id
_entity.type
_entity.pdbx_description
1 polymer ?
#
loop_
_entity_poly.entity_id
_entity_poly.type
_entity_poly.pdbx_seq_one_letter_code
_entity_poly.pdbx_strand_id
1 'polypeptide(L)'
;MLKDIFKMQQDLNNYVFKKNNIKDKSGNDLNMQTIMAAVEKNQIMVNELPNEWLVNYSKAIKEELLELDNELLWKWWSKDEIDLQNIRVELIDILHFLVSAMMCAGLTAEKVFDIYQQKHAVNIKRQNANYNIKTKTEDDNKKIN
;
A
#
# COMPACT_ATOMS: atom_id res chain seq x y z
N MET A 1 3.18 15.14 -8.36
CA MET A 1 4.01 14.09 -7.74
C MET A 1 3.20 12.86 -7.33
N LEU A 2 2.37 12.87 -6.27
CA LEU A 2 1.65 11.65 -5.84
C LEU A 2 0.68 11.13 -6.92
N LYS A 3 -0.02 12.02 -7.63
CA LYS A 3 -0.87 11.65 -8.77
C LYS A 3 -0.09 10.95 -9.89
N ASP A 4 1.14 11.41 -10.13
CA ASP A 4 2.01 10.85 -11.17
C ASP A 4 2.48 9.44 -10.77
N ILE A 5 2.83 9.22 -9.50
CA ILE A 5 3.15 7.89 -8.96
C ILE A 5 1.96 6.95 -9.15
N PHE A 6 0.74 7.38 -8.80
CA PHE A 6 -0.46 6.58 -9.01
C PHE A 6 -0.67 6.27 -10.50
N LYS A 7 -0.51 7.26 -11.39
CA LYS A 7 -0.66 7.03 -12.82
C LYS A 7 0.36 6.02 -13.35
N MET A 8 1.64 6.18 -12.99
CA MET A 8 2.72 5.27 -13.38
C MET A 8 2.46 3.86 -12.87
N GLN A 9 2.03 3.71 -11.61
CA GLN A 9 1.74 2.40 -11.02
C GLN A 9 0.53 1.73 -11.69
N GLN A 10 -0.52 2.51 -12.00
CA GLN A 10 -1.69 1.99 -12.71
C GLN A 10 -1.29 1.45 -14.09
N ASP A 11 -0.48 2.20 -14.83
CA ASP A 11 0.00 1.78 -16.15
C ASP A 11 0.86 0.53 -16.06
N LEU A 12 1.77 0.47 -15.08
CA LEU A 12 2.62 -0.70 -14.84
C LEU A 12 1.80 -1.94 -14.49
N ASN A 13 0.85 -1.84 -13.56
CA ASN A 13 -0.01 -2.97 -13.18
C ASN A 13 -0.81 -3.48 -14.38
N ASN A 14 -1.42 -2.57 -15.15
CA ASN A 14 -2.18 -2.93 -16.35
C ASN A 14 -1.30 -3.62 -17.39
N TYR A 15 -0.08 -3.12 -17.59
CA TYR A 15 0.89 -3.76 -18.48
C TYR A 15 1.26 -5.17 -18.00
N VAL A 16 1.55 -5.34 -16.70
CA VAL A 16 1.92 -6.63 -16.09
C VAL A 16 0.77 -7.63 -16.18
N PHE A 17 -0.47 -7.23 -15.88
CA PHE A 17 -1.64 -8.09 -15.98
C PHE A 17 -1.83 -8.61 -17.41
N LYS A 18 -1.79 -7.70 -18.39
CA LYS A 18 -1.90 -8.06 -19.80
C LYS A 18 -0.74 -8.96 -20.25
N LYS A 19 0.50 -8.60 -19.90
CA LYS A 19 1.71 -9.34 -20.28
C LYS A 19 1.71 -10.77 -19.76
N ASN A 20 1.16 -10.99 -18.56
CA ASN A 20 1.07 -12.30 -17.92
C ASN A 20 -0.29 -13.00 -18.14
N ASN A 21 -1.12 -12.49 -19.05
CA ASN A 21 -2.42 -13.06 -19.40
C ASN A 21 -3.35 -13.27 -18.18
N ILE A 22 -3.28 -12.35 -17.21
CA ILE A 22 -4.13 -12.34 -16.02
C ILE A 22 -5.51 -11.84 -16.42
N LYS A 23 -6.55 -12.65 -16.15
CA LYS A 23 -7.93 -12.38 -16.55
C LYS A 23 -8.83 -12.07 -15.36
N ASP A 24 -9.89 -11.32 -15.61
CA ASP A 24 -11.01 -11.19 -14.68
C ASP A 24 -11.92 -12.43 -14.73
N LYS A 25 -12.91 -12.48 -13.84
CA LYS A 25 -13.90 -13.57 -13.77
C LYS A 25 -14.75 -13.72 -15.04
N SER A 26 -14.78 -12.71 -15.90
CA SER A 26 -15.49 -12.72 -17.18
C SER A 26 -14.58 -13.12 -18.35
N GLY A 27 -13.30 -13.42 -18.10
CA GLY A 27 -12.33 -13.84 -19.11
C GLY A 27 -11.66 -12.68 -19.86
N ASN A 28 -11.92 -11.42 -19.49
CA ASN A 28 -11.25 -10.26 -20.09
C ASN A 28 -9.89 -10.00 -19.44
N ASP A 29 -9.01 -9.27 -20.13
CA ASP A 29 -7.76 -8.78 -19.52
C ASP A 29 -8.07 -7.98 -18.25
N LEU A 30 -7.50 -8.41 -17.13
CA LEU A 30 -7.63 -7.68 -15.88
C LEU A 30 -6.89 -6.33 -16.00
N ASN A 31 -7.48 -5.30 -15.41
CA ASN A 31 -6.85 -3.99 -15.25
C ASN A 31 -7.27 -3.39 -13.90
N MET A 32 -6.50 -2.41 -13.42
CA MET A 32 -6.73 -1.75 -12.14
C MET A 32 -8.10 -1.05 -12.07
N GLN A 33 -8.60 -0.52 -13.18
CA GLN A 33 -9.91 0.14 -13.21
C GLN A 33 -11.03 -0.85 -12.91
N THR A 34 -10.93 -2.10 -13.38
CA THR A 34 -11.89 -3.17 -13.06
C THR A 34 -11.93 -3.46 -11.56
N ILE A 35 -10.76 -3.49 -10.89
CA ILE A 35 -10.68 -3.72 -9.43
C ILE A 35 -11.27 -2.54 -8.67
N MET A 36 -10.91 -1.31 -9.03
CA MET A 36 -11.44 -0.09 -8.41
C MET A 36 -12.96 0.03 -8.58
N ALA A 37 -13.47 -0.28 -9.78
CA ALA A 37 -14.91 -0.29 -10.05
C ALA A 37 -15.66 -1.35 -9.22
N ALA A 38 -15.01 -2.47 -8.85
CA ALA A 38 -15.60 -3.45 -7.95
C ALA A 38 -15.80 -2.87 -6.54
N VAL A 39 -14.84 -2.08 -6.05
CA VAL A 39 -15.00 -1.35 -4.77
C VAL A 39 -16.16 -0.36 -4.84
N GLU A 40 -16.25 0.45 -5.90
CA GLU A 40 -17.35 1.40 -6.11
C GLU A 40 -18.73 0.72 -6.17
N LYS A 41 -18.80 -0.51 -6.71
CA LYS A 41 -20.00 -1.35 -6.75
C LYS A 41 -20.26 -2.13 -5.45
N ASN A 42 -19.49 -1.86 -4.39
CA ASN A 42 -19.58 -2.55 -3.10
C ASN A 42 -19.36 -4.07 -3.19
N GLN A 43 -18.55 -4.52 -4.15
CA GLN A 43 -18.12 -5.92 -4.30
C GLN A 43 -16.89 -6.17 -3.41
N ILE A 44 -17.09 -6.07 -2.10
CA ILE A 44 -16.03 -6.09 -1.07
C ILE A 44 -16.02 -7.38 -0.23
N MET A 45 -16.65 -8.44 -0.74
CA MET A 45 -16.67 -9.75 -0.09
C MET A 45 -15.35 -10.49 -0.32
N VAL A 46 -15.08 -11.52 0.50
CA VAL A 46 -13.82 -12.27 0.53
C VAL A 46 -13.39 -12.84 -0.84
N ASN A 47 -14.35 -13.20 -1.70
CA ASN A 47 -14.07 -13.81 -2.99
C ASN A 47 -14.08 -12.79 -4.15
N GLU A 48 -14.10 -11.49 -3.86
CA GLU A 48 -14.10 -10.44 -4.87
C GLU A 48 -12.71 -9.87 -5.14
N LEU A 49 -12.57 -9.24 -6.31
CA LEU A 49 -11.30 -8.71 -6.82
C LEU A 49 -10.57 -7.80 -5.81
N PRO A 50 -11.24 -6.88 -5.07
CA PRO A 50 -10.53 -6.05 -4.10
C PRO A 50 -9.80 -6.88 -3.04
N ASN A 51 -10.47 -7.88 -2.45
CA ASN A 51 -9.86 -8.72 -1.42
C ASN A 51 -8.75 -9.60 -1.98
N GLU A 52 -8.99 -10.24 -3.13
CA GLU A 52 -7.99 -11.08 -3.80
C GLU A 52 -6.68 -10.33 -4.05
N TRP A 53 -6.76 -9.13 -4.63
CA TRP A 53 -5.59 -8.34 -4.97
C TRP A 53 -4.95 -7.65 -3.77
N LEU A 54 -5.73 -7.24 -2.76
CA LEU A 54 -5.17 -6.78 -1.48
C LEU A 54 -4.35 -7.88 -0.81
N VAL A 55 -4.78 -9.15 -0.85
CA VAL A 55 -3.99 -10.27 -0.33
C VAL A 55 -2.71 -10.46 -1.13
N ASN A 56 -2.75 -10.38 -2.46
CA ASN A 56 -1.56 -10.53 -3.31
C ASN A 56 -0.54 -9.42 -3.06
N TYR A 57 -0.99 -8.16 -3.04
CA TYR A 57 -0.10 -7.03 -2.76
C TYR A 57 0.40 -7.00 -1.30
N SER A 58 -0.41 -7.45 -0.34
CA SER A 58 0.05 -7.61 1.04
C SER A 58 1.14 -8.67 1.18
N LYS A 59 1.12 -9.74 0.37
CA LYS A 59 2.20 -10.73 0.33
C LYS A 59 3.45 -10.14 -0.32
N ALA A 60 3.30 -9.46 -1.46
CA ALA A 60 4.42 -8.81 -2.13
C ALA A 60 5.15 -7.82 -1.20
N ILE A 61 4.42 -6.92 -0.51
CA ILE A 61 5.00 -6.00 0.47
C ILE A 61 5.81 -6.74 1.56
N LYS A 62 5.36 -7.92 1.99
CA LYS A 62 6.09 -8.71 3.01
C LYS A 62 7.39 -9.26 2.46
N GLU A 63 7.41 -9.74 1.22
CA GLU A 63 8.64 -10.21 0.58
C GLU A 63 9.63 -9.06 0.42
N GLU A 64 9.21 -7.88 -0.07
CA GLU A 64 10.10 -6.71 -0.20
C GLU A 64 10.62 -6.20 1.16
N LEU A 65 9.85 -6.36 2.23
CA LEU A 65 10.33 -6.07 3.60
C LEU A 65 11.42 -7.07 4.03
N LEU A 66 11.34 -8.33 3.63
CA LEU A 66 12.39 -9.31 3.88
C LEU A 66 13.64 -9.03 3.05
N GLU A 67 13.49 -8.57 1.81
CA GLU A 67 14.61 -8.11 0.97
C GLU A 67 15.31 -6.90 1.60
N LEU A 68 14.55 -5.89 2.04
CA LEU A 68 15.07 -4.76 2.81
C LEU A 68 15.79 -5.21 4.10
N ASP A 69 15.21 -6.14 4.87
CA ASP A 69 15.83 -6.66 6.09
C ASP A 69 17.16 -7.37 5.81
N ASN A 70 17.30 -8.05 4.65
CA ASN A 70 18.55 -8.72 4.26
C ASN A 70 19.68 -7.72 3.97
N GLU A 71 19.36 -6.49 3.55
CA GLU A 71 20.33 -5.41 3.32
C GLU A 71 20.74 -4.68 4.62
N LEU A 72 19.96 -4.81 5.69
CA LEU A 72 20.17 -4.08 6.93
C LEU A 72 21.06 -4.85 7.92
N LEU A 73 22.12 -4.18 8.38
CA LEU A 73 23.03 -4.75 9.37
C LEU A 73 22.57 -4.43 10.79
N TRP A 74 22.03 -5.42 11.50
CA TRP A 74 21.49 -5.25 12.86
C TRP A 74 22.56 -5.15 13.97
N LYS A 75 23.78 -5.64 13.71
CA LYS A 75 24.90 -5.58 14.65
C LYS A 75 25.45 -4.17 14.68
N TRP A 76 24.86 -3.32 15.50
CA TRP A 76 25.21 -1.90 15.64
C TRP A 76 26.67 -1.64 16.07
N TRP A 77 27.38 -2.67 16.55
CA TRP A 77 28.81 -2.63 16.87
C TRP A 77 29.72 -3.00 15.68
N SER A 78 29.15 -3.32 14.51
CA SER A 78 29.93 -3.62 13.32
C SER A 78 30.62 -2.37 12.76
N LYS A 79 31.67 -2.58 11.96
CA LYS A 79 32.36 -1.54 11.17
C LYS A 79 32.03 -1.63 9.68
N ASP A 80 31.07 -2.47 9.33
CA ASP A 80 30.66 -2.70 7.94
C ASP A 80 29.91 -1.48 7.37
N GLU A 81 30.06 -1.26 6.07
CA GLU A 81 29.27 -0.28 5.32
C GLU A 81 27.97 -0.93 4.82
N ILE A 82 26.90 -0.13 4.71
CA ILE A 82 25.62 -0.58 4.14
C ILE A 82 25.50 -0.15 2.68
N ASP A 83 24.77 -0.93 1.88
CA ASP A 83 24.41 -0.54 0.52
C ASP A 83 23.17 0.36 0.52
N LEU A 84 23.39 1.68 0.69
CA LEU A 84 22.31 2.66 0.61
C LEU A 84 21.65 2.75 -0.76
N GLN A 85 22.29 2.30 -1.83
CA GLN A 85 21.65 2.30 -3.14
C GLN A 85 20.61 1.18 -3.21
N ASN A 86 20.95 -0.03 -2.78
CA ASN A 86 20.00 -1.14 -2.78
C ASN A 86 18.85 -0.90 -1.79
N ILE A 87 19.17 -0.45 -0.56
CA ILE A 87 18.14 -0.09 0.44
C ILE A 87 17.11 0.91 -0.11
N ARG A 88 17.53 1.89 -0.93
CA ARG A 88 16.61 2.85 -1.56
C ARG A 88 15.73 2.20 -2.62
N VAL A 89 16.22 1.19 -3.34
CA VAL A 89 15.44 0.43 -4.32
C VAL A 89 14.38 -0.41 -3.62
N GLU A 90 14.75 -1.17 -2.58
CA GLU A 90 13.79 -1.99 -1.82
C GLU A 90 12.67 -1.13 -1.19
N LEU A 91 13.00 0.08 -0.72
CA LEU A 91 11.99 1.03 -0.24
C LEU A 91 11.00 1.48 -1.33
N ILE A 92 11.47 1.58 -2.58
CA ILE A 92 10.63 1.91 -3.74
C ILE A 92 9.81 0.70 -4.20
N ASP A 93 10.32 -0.52 -4.07
CA ASP A 93 9.55 -1.74 -4.35
C ASP A 93 8.40 -1.93 -3.36
N ILE A 94 8.64 -1.66 -2.07
CA ILE A 94 7.57 -1.55 -1.07
C ILE A 94 6.53 -0.48 -1.48
N LEU A 95 6.98 0.68 -1.99
CA LEU A 95 6.08 1.75 -2.44
C LEU A 95 5.22 1.32 -3.65
N HIS A 96 5.79 0.59 -4.62
CA HIS A 96 5.07 0.08 -5.79
C HIS A 96 3.87 -0.78 -5.36
N PHE A 97 4.08 -1.70 -4.42
CA PHE A 97 3.02 -2.57 -3.93
C PHE A 97 2.06 -1.87 -2.97
N LEU A 98 2.54 -0.92 -2.17
CA LEU A 98 1.67 -0.11 -1.30
C LEU A 98 0.69 0.74 -2.12
N VAL A 99 1.16 1.41 -3.18
CA VAL A 99 0.31 2.20 -4.08
C VAL A 99 -0.71 1.31 -4.78
N SER A 100 -0.28 0.12 -5.24
CA SER A 100 -1.18 -0.86 -5.84
C SER A 100 -2.26 -1.34 -4.87
N ALA A 101 -1.91 -1.60 -3.61
CA ALA A 101 -2.85 -1.95 -2.56
C ALA A 101 -3.83 -0.81 -2.25
N MET A 102 -3.36 0.45 -2.19
CA MET A 102 -4.22 1.62 -2.02
C MET A 102 -5.28 1.74 -3.11
N MET A 103 -4.91 1.52 -4.38
CA MET A 103 -5.87 1.48 -5.48
C MET A 103 -6.88 0.33 -5.35
N CYS A 104 -6.43 -0.87 -4.94
CA CYS A 104 -7.34 -1.99 -4.70
C CYS A 104 -8.31 -1.74 -3.54
N ALA A 105 -7.95 -0.86 -2.60
CA ALA A 105 -8.83 -0.37 -1.54
C ALA A 105 -9.75 0.79 -1.99
N GLY A 106 -9.73 1.16 -3.29
CA GLY A 106 -10.55 2.23 -3.84
C GLY A 106 -10.01 3.65 -3.60
N LEU A 107 -8.75 3.80 -3.20
CA LEU A 107 -8.16 5.10 -2.94
C LEU A 107 -7.57 5.72 -4.21
N THR A 108 -7.90 6.99 -4.45
CA THR A 108 -7.18 7.84 -5.40
C THR A 108 -6.00 8.52 -4.70
N ALA A 109 -5.07 9.09 -5.47
CA ALA A 109 -3.96 9.88 -4.93
C ALA A 109 -4.43 11.02 -4.02
N GLU A 110 -5.50 11.73 -4.39
CA GLU A 110 -6.10 12.78 -3.57
C GLU A 110 -6.66 12.21 -2.27
N LYS A 111 -7.34 11.06 -2.35
CA LYS A 111 -7.96 10.44 -1.18
C LYS A 111 -6.93 9.91 -0.19
N VAL A 112 -5.81 9.36 -0.69
CA VAL A 112 -4.66 9.00 0.16
C VAL A 112 -4.13 10.21 0.92
N PHE A 113 -3.94 11.34 0.23
CA PHE A 113 -3.44 12.55 0.88
C PHE A 113 -4.42 13.13 1.91
N ASP A 114 -5.71 13.10 1.61
CA ASP A 114 -6.78 13.49 2.54
C ASP A 114 -6.77 12.62 3.81
N ILE A 115 -6.86 11.29 3.67
CA ILE A 115 -6.81 10.34 4.78
C ILE A 115 -5.51 10.49 5.59
N TYR A 116 -4.37 10.71 4.92
CA TYR A 116 -3.09 10.94 5.58
C TYR A 116 -3.13 12.18 6.48
N GLN A 117 -3.65 13.31 5.99
CA GLN A 117 -3.77 14.54 6.79
C GLN A 117 -4.69 14.34 8.00
N GLN A 118 -5.83 13.67 7.81
CA GLN A 118 -6.75 13.35 8.90
C GLN A 118 -6.07 12.48 9.96
N LYS A 119 -5.38 11.40 9.54
CA LYS A 119 -4.64 10.51 10.43
C LYS A 119 -3.49 11.22 11.15
N HIS A 120 -2.77 12.09 10.43
CA HIS A 120 -1.70 12.90 10.99
C HIS A 120 -2.23 13.81 12.11
N ALA A 121 -3.34 14.52 11.86
CA ALA A 121 -3.98 15.37 12.86
C ALA A 121 -4.44 14.59 14.10
N VAL A 122 -5.00 13.38 13.93
CA VAL A 122 -5.34 12.48 15.05
C VAL A 122 -4.09 12.11 15.86
N ASN A 123 -2.99 11.74 15.19
CA ASN A 123 -1.75 11.37 15.85
C ASN A 123 -1.12 12.55 16.63
N ILE A 124 -1.18 13.78 16.10
CA ILE A 124 -0.73 14.98 16.82
C ILE A 124 -1.59 15.22 18.07
N LYS A 125 -2.93 15.10 17.96
CA LYS A 125 -3.82 15.22 19.13
C LYS A 125 -3.50 14.17 20.20
N ARG A 126 -3.22 12.93 19.81
CA ARG A 126 -2.78 11.86 20.71
C ARG A 126 -1.50 12.24 21.46
N GLN A 127 -0.50 12.79 20.78
CA GLN A 127 0.74 13.24 21.42
C GLN A 127 0.50 14.39 22.41
N ASN A 128 -0.28 15.40 22.02
CA ASN A 128 -0.63 16.51 22.91
C ASN A 128 -1.44 16.09 24.15
N ALA A 129 -2.14 14.96 24.07
CA ALA A 129 -2.89 14.36 25.17
C ALA A 129 -2.07 13.35 26.00
N ASN A 130 -0.73 13.39 25.92
CA ASN A 130 0.19 12.44 26.57
C ASN A 130 -0.12 10.98 26.19
N TYR A 131 0.02 10.66 24.91
CA TYR A 131 -0.22 9.33 24.34
C TYR A 131 0.26 8.20 25.28
N ASN A 132 -0.69 7.36 25.70
CA ASN A 132 -0.42 6.23 26.58
C ASN A 132 -1.16 5.00 26.05
N ILE A 133 -0.42 3.90 25.85
CA ILE A 133 -0.98 2.66 25.31
C ILE A 133 -2.12 2.10 26.17
N LYS A 134 -2.12 2.37 27.48
CA LYS A 134 -3.16 1.92 28.42
C LYS A 134 -4.48 2.67 28.25
N THR A 135 -4.46 3.89 27.72
CA THR A 135 -5.66 4.76 27.59
C THR A 135 -6.05 5.01 26.14
N LYS A 136 -5.19 4.65 25.19
CA LYS A 136 -5.45 4.73 23.76
C LYS A 136 -6.62 3.82 23.38
N THR A 137 -7.62 4.37 22.70
CA THR A 137 -8.59 3.61 21.90
C THR A 137 -8.39 3.88 20.40
N GLU A 138 -9.05 3.11 19.53
CA GLU A 138 -9.05 3.35 18.07
C GLU A 138 -10.32 4.06 17.58
N ASP A 139 -11.13 4.60 18.48
CA ASP A 139 -12.42 5.22 18.12
C ASP A 139 -12.25 6.50 17.31
N ASP A 140 -11.17 7.24 17.54
CA ASP A 140 -10.81 8.43 16.77
C ASP A 140 -10.50 8.11 15.30
N ASN A 141 -10.01 6.91 14.99
CA ASN A 141 -9.77 6.48 13.61
C ASN A 141 -11.08 6.22 12.84
N LYS A 142 -12.18 5.86 13.51
CA LYS A 142 -13.47 5.56 12.84
C LYS A 142 -14.06 6.76 12.11
N LYS A 143 -13.58 7.97 12.41
CA LYS A 143 -13.98 9.22 11.76
C LYS A 143 -13.13 9.57 10.54
N ILE A 144 -12.06 8.82 10.30
CA ILE A 144 -11.21 9.00 9.13
C ILE A 144 -11.87 8.27 7.97
N ASN A 145 -12.18 9.01 6.92
CA ASN A 145 -12.70 8.45 5.67
C ASN A 145 -12.10 9.18 4.50
#